data_AF-A0AAD9RR92-F1
#
_entry.id   AF-A0AAD9RR92-F1
#
_cell.length_a   1.000
_cell.length_b   1.000
_cell.length_c   1.000
_cell.angle_alpha   90.00
_cell.angle_beta   90.00
_cell.angle_gamma   90.00
#
_symmetry.space_group_name_H-M   'P 1'
#
loop_
_entity.id
_entity.type
_entity.pdbx_description
1 polymer ?
#
loop_
_entity_poly.entity_id
_entity_poly.type
_entity_poly.pdbx_seq_one_letter_code
_entity_poly.pdbx_strand_id
1 'polypeptide(L)'
;MNSNIRVIRTLAQELRRASLNEKVQDNIAMQYILEQARSHKETSEVLCKAQMELKNLADTYLCYLTSQRKYKEIKTQYTGKGERSIKETADLVGFKLPHDPK
;
A
#
# COMPACT_ATOMS: atom_id res chain seq x y z
N MET A 1 17.22 8.91 -20.50
CA MET A 1 16.96 8.45 -19.11
C MET A 1 15.94 7.31 -19.16
N ASN A 2 16.31 6.09 -18.76
CA ASN A 2 15.43 4.91 -18.87
C ASN A 2 14.16 5.06 -18.02
N SER A 3 13.02 5.27 -18.66
CA SER A 3 11.69 5.38 -18.04
C SER A 3 11.40 4.22 -17.09
N ASN A 4 11.77 3.00 -17.47
CA ASN A 4 11.55 1.78 -16.70
C ASN A 4 12.26 1.79 -15.33
N ILE A 5 13.48 2.33 -15.26
CA ILE A 5 14.23 2.42 -13.99
C ILE A 5 13.53 3.39 -13.03
N ARG A 6 12.97 4.49 -13.55
CA ARG A 6 12.22 5.44 -12.73
C ARG A 6 10.97 4.79 -12.13
N VAL A 7 10.22 4.05 -12.94
CA VAL A 7 8.97 3.39 -12.49
C VAL A 7 9.27 2.32 -11.42
N ILE A 8 10.30 1.50 -11.62
CA ILE A 8 10.73 0.49 -10.63
C ILE A 8 11.14 1.14 -9.31
N ARG A 9 11.86 2.27 -9.34
CA ARG A 9 12.23 3.01 -8.12
C ARG A 9 11.01 3.53 -7.36
N THR A 10 10.03 4.09 -8.06
CA THR A 10 8.78 4.53 -7.43
C THR A 10 8.00 3.37 -6.83
N LEU A 11 7.95 2.22 -7.51
CA LEU A 11 7.33 1.00 -6.98
C LEU A 11 8.02 0.52 -5.70
N ALA A 12 9.36 0.52 -5.68
CA ALA A 12 10.13 0.16 -4.50
C ALA A 12 9.91 1.14 -3.33
N GLN A 13 9.68 2.43 -3.62
CA GLN A 13 9.34 3.42 -2.59
C GLN A 13 7.92 3.23 -2.04
N GLU A 14 6.94 2.92 -2.88
CA GLU A 14 5.58 2.64 -2.42
C GLU A 14 5.52 1.32 -1.64
N LEU A 15 6.26 0.29 -2.06
CA LEU A 15 6.39 -0.95 -1.29
C LEU A 15 6.99 -0.70 0.10
N ARG A 16 8.03 0.15 0.22
CA ARG A 16 8.56 0.58 1.54
C ARG A 16 7.50 1.21 2.42
N ARG A 17 6.67 2.06 1.84
CA ARG A 17 5.61 2.77 2.58
C ARG A 17 4.49 1.83 2.98
N ALA A 18 4.26 0.77 2.21
CA ALA A 18 3.22 -0.23 2.47
C ALA A 18 3.67 -1.32 3.45
N SER A 19 4.94 -1.74 3.42
CA SER A 19 5.51 -2.75 4.33
C SER A 19 5.95 -2.09 5.64
N LEU A 20 5.13 -2.22 6.69
CA LEU A 20 5.60 -1.94 8.04
C LEU A 20 6.69 -2.97 8.40
N ASN A 21 7.94 -2.52 8.56
CA ASN A 21 9.03 -3.18 9.28
C ASN A 21 9.87 -4.26 8.58
N GLU A 22 9.64 -4.62 7.31
CA GLU A 22 10.53 -5.56 6.60
C GLU A 22 11.50 -4.84 5.66
N LYS A 23 12.74 -5.35 5.56
CA LYS A 23 13.69 -4.88 4.57
C LYS A 23 13.09 -5.13 3.19
N VAL A 24 13.06 -4.10 2.36
CA VAL A 24 12.56 -4.16 0.96
C VAL A 24 13.23 -5.25 0.13
N GLN A 25 14.47 -5.59 0.48
CA GLN A 25 15.27 -6.63 -0.17
C GLN A 25 14.76 -8.04 0.13
N ASP A 26 14.15 -8.24 1.30
CA ASP A 26 13.58 -9.51 1.74
C ASP A 26 12.10 -9.65 1.33
N ASN A 27 11.50 -8.57 0.82
CA ASN A 27 10.14 -8.57 0.33
C ASN A 27 10.05 -9.33 -1.01
N ILE A 28 9.30 -10.44 -1.00
CA ILE A 28 9.04 -11.30 -2.16
C ILE A 28 8.50 -10.49 -3.34
N ALA A 29 7.67 -9.46 -3.10
CA ALA A 29 7.15 -8.60 -4.15
C ALA A 29 8.26 -7.82 -4.88
N MET A 30 9.28 -7.36 -4.16
CA MET A 30 10.41 -6.65 -4.75
C MET A 30 11.28 -7.59 -5.60
N GLN A 31 11.51 -8.82 -5.11
CA GLN A 31 12.24 -9.84 -5.86
C GLN A 31 11.52 -10.18 -7.16
N TYR A 32 10.20 -10.37 -7.10
CA TYR A 32 9.35 -10.61 -8.26
C TYR A 32 9.41 -9.45 -9.27
N ILE A 33 9.33 -8.19 -8.82
CA ILE A 33 9.43 -7.02 -9.72
C ILE A 33 10.78 -6.99 -10.44
N LEU A 34 11.88 -7.31 -9.74
CA LEU A 34 13.22 -7.35 -10.33
C LEU A 34 13.39 -8.50 -11.32
N GLU A 35 12.73 -9.63 -11.08
CA GLU A 35 12.69 -10.76 -12.02
C GLU A 35 11.89 -10.40 -13.27
N GLN A 36 10.67 -9.87 -13.12
CA GLN A 36 9.83 -9.43 -14.23
C GLN A 36 10.52 -8.33 -15.06
N ALA A 37 11.17 -7.36 -14.41
CA ALA A 37 11.93 -6.33 -15.10
C ALA A 37 13.12 -6.88 -15.91
N ARG A 38 13.70 -8.02 -15.50
CA ARG A 38 14.73 -8.72 -16.26
C ARG A 38 14.15 -9.50 -17.44
N SER A 39 13.06 -10.25 -17.24
CA SER A 39 12.38 -11.00 -18.30
C SER A 39 11.86 -10.09 -19.42
N HIS A 40 11.30 -8.92 -19.05
CA HIS A 40 10.82 -7.93 -20.02
C HIS A 40 11.94 -7.13 -20.73
N LYS A 41 13.20 -7.25 -20.29
CA LYS A 41 14.35 -6.66 -20.98
C LYS A 41 14.71 -7.43 -22.26
N GLU A 42 14.46 -8.74 -22.27
CA GLU A 42 14.82 -9.66 -23.36
C GLU A 42 13.64 -10.01 -24.27
N THR A 43 12.45 -9.46 -24.02
CA THR A 43 11.26 -9.76 -24.81
C THR A 43 11.43 -9.23 -26.23
N SER A 44 11.65 -10.15 -27.18
CA SER A 44 11.70 -9.89 -28.62
C SER A 44 10.41 -9.22 -29.09
N GLU A 45 10.52 -8.17 -29.91
CA GLU A 45 9.44 -7.33 -30.46
C GLU A 45 8.53 -8.05 -31.47
N VAL A 46 8.11 -9.28 -31.19
CA VAL A 46 7.20 -10.03 -32.08
C VAL A 46 5.81 -9.35 -32.11
N LEU A 47 5.47 -8.56 -31.10
CA LEU A 47 4.29 -7.71 -31.05
C LEU A 47 4.69 -6.29 -30.62
N CYS A 48 4.25 -5.29 -31.39
CA CYS A 48 4.47 -3.84 -31.18
C CYS A 48 4.02 -3.30 -29.79
N LYS A 49 3.44 -4.16 -28.93
CA LYS A 49 3.02 -3.85 -27.56
C LYS A 49 4.12 -4.08 -26.50
N ALA A 50 5.13 -4.90 -26.79
CA ALA A 50 6.10 -5.38 -25.81
C ALA A 50 6.93 -4.27 -25.13
N GLN A 51 7.27 -3.19 -25.85
CA GLN A 51 8.09 -2.10 -25.30
C GLN A 51 7.41 -1.35 -24.15
N MET A 52 6.07 -1.25 -24.16
CA MET A 52 5.31 -0.51 -23.15
C MET A 52 4.65 -1.41 -22.11
N GLU A 53 4.65 -2.73 -22.30
CA GLU A 53 4.00 -3.67 -21.38
C GLU A 53 4.55 -3.57 -19.96
N LEU A 54 5.88 -3.60 -19.79
CA LEU A 54 6.50 -3.45 -18.47
C LEU A 54 6.11 -2.13 -17.80
N LYS A 55 6.10 -1.04 -18.57
CA LYS A 55 5.74 0.29 -18.06
C LYS A 55 4.26 0.31 -17.64
N ASN A 56 3.37 -0.18 -18.48
CA ASN A 56 1.92 -0.17 -18.22
C ASN A 56 1.57 -1.06 -17.01
N LEU A 57 2.17 -2.24 -16.92
CA LEU A 57 2.01 -3.16 -15.81
C LEU A 57 2.53 -2.55 -14.51
N ALA A 58 3.72 -1.93 -14.55
CA ALA A 58 4.28 -1.25 -13.40
C ALA A 58 3.47 -0.02 -12.97
N ASP A 59 2.97 0.80 -13.92
CA ASP A 59 2.10 1.94 -13.63
C ASP A 59 0.77 1.47 -12.99
N THR A 60 0.22 0.34 -13.45
CA THR A 60 -0.99 -0.29 -12.87
C THR A 60 -0.77 -0.70 -11.42
N TYR A 61 0.31 -1.42 -11.12
CA TYR A 61 0.63 -1.83 -9.76
C TYR A 61 0.95 -0.64 -8.85
N LEU A 62 1.63 0.40 -9.37
CA LEU A 62 1.87 1.63 -8.64
C LEU A 62 0.56 2.29 -8.22
N CYS A 63 -0.41 2.38 -9.14
CA CYS A 63 -1.74 2.91 -8.86
C CYS A 63 -2.45 2.11 -7.76
N TYR A 64 -2.37 0.77 -7.84
CA TYR A 64 -2.98 -0.12 -6.86
C TYR A 64 -2.40 0.07 -5.45
N LEU A 65 -1.06 0.05 -5.31
CA LEU A 65 -0.38 0.24 -4.02
C LEU A 65 -0.68 1.62 -3.42
N THR A 66 -0.64 2.66 -4.26
CA THR A 66 -0.95 4.03 -3.83
C THR A 66 -2.40 4.14 -3.34
N SER A 67 -3.34 3.53 -4.06
CA SER A 67 -4.75 3.51 -3.70
C SER A 67 -4.99 2.75 -2.39
N GLN A 68 -4.31 1.63 -2.19
CA GLN A 68 -4.39 0.86 -0.95
C GLN A 68 -3.88 1.65 0.26
N ARG A 69 -2.77 2.41 0.10
CA ARG A 69 -2.26 3.31 1.15
C ARG A 69 -3.28 4.40 1.50
N LYS A 70 -3.82 5.08 0.49
CA LYS A 70 -4.85 6.11 0.68
C LYS A 70 -6.12 5.54 1.32
N TYR A 71 -6.53 4.33 0.92
CA TYR A 71 -7.66 3.65 1.53
C TYR A 71 -7.43 3.39 3.02
N LYS A 72 -6.25 2.92 3.42
CA LYS A 72 -5.92 2.75 4.85
C LYS A 72 -5.97 4.06 5.64
N GLU A 73 -5.51 5.16 5.03
CA GLU A 73 -5.55 6.50 5.62
C GLU A 73 -6.99 6.97 5.85
N ILE A 74 -7.83 6.89 4.81
CA ILE A 74 -9.27 7.21 4.89
C ILE A 74 -9.96 6.30 5.90
N LYS A 75 -9.69 4.99 5.84
CA LYS A 75 -10.25 4.03 6.80
C LYS A 75 -9.88 4.42 8.23
N THR A 76 -8.64 4.81 8.49
CA THR A 76 -8.22 5.23 9.85
C THR A 76 -8.91 6.51 10.30
N GLN A 77 -9.11 7.47 9.41
CA GLN A 77 -9.75 8.75 9.72
C GLN A 77 -11.27 8.64 9.92
N TYR A 78 -11.94 7.83 9.09
CA TYR A 78 -13.40 7.82 8.99
C TYR A 78 -14.05 6.53 9.47
N THR A 79 -13.29 5.47 9.78
CA THR A 79 -13.88 4.33 10.48
C THR A 79 -14.29 4.80 11.86
N GLY A 80 -15.60 4.86 12.11
CA GLY A 80 -16.13 5.10 13.44
C GLY A 80 -15.52 4.11 14.42
N LYS A 81 -15.30 4.52 15.67
CA LYS A 81 -14.72 3.70 16.75
C LYS A 81 -15.54 2.42 17.10
N GLY A 82 -16.49 2.02 16.27
CA GLY A 82 -17.52 1.04 16.58
C GLY A 82 -18.58 1.61 17.50
N GLU A 83 -19.34 0.72 18.13
CA GLU A 83 -20.21 1.06 19.24
C GLU A 83 -19.33 1.48 20.43
N ARG A 84 -19.60 2.67 20.99
CA ARG A 84 -18.91 3.12 22.20
C ARG A 84 -19.28 2.20 23.36
N SER A 85 -18.30 1.90 24.20
CA SER A 85 -18.58 1.14 25.42
C SER A 85 -19.53 1.92 26.34
N ILE A 86 -20.20 1.19 27.25
CA ILE A 86 -21.09 1.78 28.27
C ILE A 86 -20.33 2.85 29.09
N LYS A 87 -19.06 2.59 29.39
CA LYS A 87 -18.19 3.51 30.13
C LYS A 87 -17.91 4.79 29.35
N GLU A 88 -17.45 4.68 28.10
CA GLU A 88 -17.18 5.85 27.25
C GLU A 88 -18.44 6.70 27.02
N THR A 89 -19.60 6.05 26.95
CA THR A 89 -20.89 6.74 26.81
C THR A 89 -21.26 7.47 28.09
N ALA A 90 -21.11 6.82 29.25
CA ALA A 90 -21.36 7.43 30.56
C ALA A 90 -20.45 8.65 30.80
N ASP A 91 -19.14 8.52 30.52
CA ASP A 91 -18.17 9.61 30.66
C ASP A 91 -18.52 10.80 29.75
N LEU A 92 -18.99 10.54 28.53
CA LEU A 92 -19.36 11.57 27.56
C LEU A 92 -20.58 12.40 27.99
N VAL A 93 -21.52 11.79 28.72
CA VAL A 93 -22.71 12.47 29.25
C VAL A 93 -22.55 12.93 30.70
N GLY A 94 -21.38 12.70 31.31
CA GLY A 94 -21.08 13.10 32.69
C GLY A 94 -21.63 12.17 33.78
N PHE A 95 -21.97 10.92 33.44
CA PHE A 95 -22.35 9.89 34.41
C PHE A 95 -21.15 9.03 34.83
N LYS A 96 -21.13 8.58 36.08
CA LYS A 96 -20.20 7.55 36.58
C LYS A 96 -20.89 6.18 36.58
N LEU A 97 -20.12 5.10 36.42
CA LEU A 97 -20.69 3.77 36.57
C LEU A 97 -20.95 3.46 38.05
N PRO A 98 -21.91 2.57 38.39
CA PRO A 98 -22.24 2.22 39.77
C PRO A 98 -21.08 1.61 40.58
N HIS A 99 -19.98 1.24 39.94
CA HIS A 99 -18.79 0.64 40.57
C HIS A 99 -17.61 1.62 40.65
N ASP A 100 -17.73 2.84 40.11
CA ASP A 100 -16.68 3.85 40.22
C ASP A 100 -16.70 4.48 41.63
N PRO A 101 -15.52 4.77 42.21
CA PRO A 101 -15.44 5.46 43.49
C PRO A 101 -16.09 6.85 43.40
N LYS A 102 -16.83 7.22 44.46
CA LYS A 102 -17.53 8.50 44.57
C LYS A 102 -16.57 9.68 44.43
#